data_AF-A0A7Y4ZSG1-F1
#
_entry.id   AF-A0A7Y4ZSG1-F1
#
_cell.length_a   1.000
_cell.length_b   1.000
_cell.length_c   1.000
_cell.angle_alpha   90.00
_cell.angle_beta   90.00
_cell.angle_gamma   90.00
#
_symmetry.space_group_name_H-M   'P 1'
#
loop_
_entity.id
_entity.type
_entity.pdbx_description
1 polymer ?
#
loop_
_entity_poly.entity_id
_entity_poly.type
_entity_poly.pdbx_seq_one_letter_code
_entity_poly.pdbx_strand_id
1 'polypeptide(L)'
;MHRDERFGRVLDGDEVSGVLSGAFYSPLPEGPQSEVRPSPEPRKSAAPKPAHYKVICISLYTQDLEHLDELVDKLKGRGMTKANRSALIRAALEQVDLDKVPRQI
;
A
#
# COMPACT_ATOMS: atom_id res chain seq x y z
N MET A 1 -11.48 -7.09 33.43
CA MET A 1 -11.91 -7.15 32.01
C MET A 1 -11.09 -6.19 31.17
N HIS A 2 -9.89 -6.57 30.72
CA HIS A 2 -9.13 -5.79 29.72
C HIS A 2 -8.54 -6.79 28.74
N ARG A 3 -9.02 -6.80 27.50
CA ARG A 3 -8.64 -7.73 26.44
C ARG A 3 -8.02 -6.90 25.31
N ASP A 4 -6.74 -7.15 25.05
CA ASP A 4 -5.90 -6.53 24.02
C ASP A 4 -6.54 -6.54 22.62
N GLU A 5 -6.90 -5.35 22.12
CA GLU A 5 -7.24 -5.10 20.72
C GLU A 5 -5.96 -4.89 19.90
N ARG A 6 -5.28 -5.98 19.53
CA ARG A 6 -4.20 -5.95 18.54
C ARG A 6 -4.74 -6.09 17.12
N PHE A 7 -5.62 -5.17 16.72
CA PHE A 7 -5.82 -4.89 15.30
C PHE A 7 -4.64 -4.03 14.84
N GLY A 8 -3.65 -4.70 14.23
CA GLY A 8 -2.50 -4.05 13.63
C GLY A 8 -2.98 -3.00 12.64
N ARG A 9 -2.78 -1.73 13.01
CA ARG A 9 -3.10 -0.52 12.26
C ARG A 9 -2.76 -0.71 10.79
N VAL A 10 -3.80 -0.78 9.96
CA VAL A 10 -3.68 -0.41 8.55
C VAL A 10 -3.08 0.99 8.56
N LEU A 11 -1.98 1.17 7.82
CA LEU A 11 -1.09 2.34 7.81
C LEU A 11 -1.81 3.63 8.19
N ASP A 12 -1.23 4.36 9.15
CA ASP A 12 -1.80 5.62 9.64
C ASP A 12 -2.04 6.57 8.44
N GLY A 13 -3.20 7.22 8.38
CA GLY A 13 -3.57 8.09 7.26
C GLY A 13 -2.54 9.20 7.04
N ASP A 14 -1.92 9.66 8.12
CA ASP A 14 -0.84 10.65 8.08
C ASP A 14 0.47 10.07 7.52
N GLU A 15 0.74 8.78 7.77
CA GLU A 15 1.91 8.07 7.20
C GLU A 15 1.76 7.89 5.69
N VAL A 16 0.55 7.57 5.21
CA VAL A 16 0.24 7.45 3.78
C VAL A 16 0.28 8.83 3.11
N SER A 17 -0.32 9.86 3.73
CA SER A 17 -0.31 11.25 3.23
C SER A 17 1.13 11.81 3.13
N GLY A 18 2.00 11.52 4.10
CA GLY A 18 3.40 11.90 4.07
C GLY A 18 4.20 11.27 2.93
N VAL A 19 3.94 10.00 2.60
CA VAL A 19 4.59 9.32 1.48
C VAL A 19 4.12 9.85 0.13
N LEU A 20 2.82 10.14 -0.01
CA LEU A 20 2.25 10.67 -1.24
C LEU A 20 2.72 12.11 -1.53
N SER A 21 2.75 12.97 -0.52
CA SER A 21 3.16 14.38 -0.65
C SER A 21 4.66 14.56 -0.88
N GLY A 22 5.51 13.76 -0.23
CA GLY A 22 6.97 13.93 -0.28
C GLY A 22 7.66 13.37 -1.53
N ALA A 23 7.07 12.37 -2.21
CA ALA A 23 7.73 11.66 -3.31
C ALA A 23 6.99 11.73 -4.67
N PHE A 24 5.67 11.94 -4.69
CA PHE A 24 4.88 11.75 -5.90
C PHE A 24 4.09 12.99 -6.38
N TYR A 25 3.75 13.94 -5.48
CA TYR A 25 2.97 15.14 -5.85
C TYR A 25 3.74 16.48 -5.81
N SER A 26 5.04 16.49 -5.49
CA SER A 26 5.82 17.74 -5.58
C SER A 26 6.04 18.11 -7.06
N PRO A 27 5.67 19.31 -7.53
CA PRO A 27 5.99 19.73 -8.88
C PRO A 27 7.52 19.72 -9.03
N LEU A 28 8.03 19.04 -10.07
CA LEU A 28 9.43 19.12 -10.44
C LEU A 28 9.79 20.60 -10.60
N PRO A 29 10.75 21.16 -9.86
CA PRO A 29 11.13 22.55 -10.07
C PRO A 29 11.87 22.65 -11.41
N GLU A 30 11.23 23.26 -12.41
CA GLU A 30 11.90 23.76 -13.60
C GLU A 30 12.76 24.98 -13.20
N GLY A 31 14.07 24.79 -13.02
CA GLY A 31 14.99 25.89 -12.77
C GLY A 31 16.36 25.47 -12.27
N PRO A 32 17.44 26.21 -12.60
CA PRO A 32 18.80 25.72 -12.45
C PRO A 32 19.22 25.68 -10.98
N GLN A 33 19.83 24.54 -10.64
CA GLN A 33 20.64 24.22 -9.47
C GLN A 33 20.87 25.38 -8.48
N SER A 34 20.17 25.34 -7.33
CA SER A 34 20.54 26.18 -6.19
C SER A 34 20.47 25.37 -4.89
N GLU A 35 21.68 25.03 -4.45
CA GLU A 35 22.13 24.89 -3.07
C GLU A 35 21.36 23.96 -2.13
N VAL A 36 21.93 22.76 -2.05
CA VAL A 36 21.87 21.80 -0.94
C VAL A 36 21.83 22.52 0.41
N ARG A 37 20.68 22.50 1.07
CA ARG A 37 20.61 22.70 2.52
C ARG A 37 20.84 21.34 3.21
N PRO A 38 21.80 21.21 4.13
CA PRO A 38 22.04 19.95 4.82
C PRO A 38 20.89 19.70 5.79
N SER A 39 20.14 18.61 5.57
CA SER A 39 19.20 18.11 6.58
C SER A 39 20.01 17.48 7.72
N PRO A 40 19.67 17.76 9.00
CA PRO A 40 20.43 17.23 10.12
C PRO A 40 20.14 15.74 10.31
N GLU A 41 21.23 15.00 10.45
CA GLU A 41 21.39 13.65 11.00
C GLU A 41 21.16 12.43 10.08
N PRO A 42 22.12 11.47 10.08
CA PRO A 42 22.02 10.26 9.29
C PRO A 42 21.00 9.34 9.96
N ARG A 43 19.79 9.25 9.43
CA ARG A 43 18.89 8.15 9.78
C ARG A 43 19.60 6.87 9.39
N LYS A 44 20.05 6.12 10.41
CA LYS A 44 20.66 4.78 10.38
C LYS A 44 20.45 4.12 9.03
N SER A 45 21.55 3.86 8.32
CA SER A 45 21.63 3.09 7.07
C SER A 45 20.42 2.19 6.92
N ALA A 46 19.48 2.60 6.06
CA ALA A 46 18.31 1.81 5.77
C ALA A 46 18.82 0.43 5.34
N ALA A 47 18.55 -0.57 6.19
CA ALA A 47 18.82 -1.96 5.84
C ALA A 47 18.28 -2.18 4.42
N PRO A 48 19.02 -2.89 3.55
CA PRO A 48 18.64 -3.05 2.15
C PRO A 48 17.18 -3.47 2.10
N LYS A 49 16.33 -2.61 1.53
CA LYS A 49 14.89 -2.84 1.49
C LYS A 49 14.68 -4.20 0.82
N PRO A 50 13.91 -5.13 1.42
CA PRO A 50 13.69 -6.44 0.83
C PRO A 50 13.21 -6.27 -0.61
N ALA A 51 13.89 -6.90 -1.56
CA ALA A 51 13.70 -6.71 -3.01
C ALA A 51 12.40 -7.32 -3.56
N HIS A 52 11.42 -7.64 -2.70
CA HIS A 52 10.34 -8.58 -2.99
C HIS A 52 8.99 -7.92 -3.32
N TYR A 53 8.85 -6.60 -3.23
CA TYR A 53 7.64 -5.90 -3.67
C TYR A 53 7.89 -4.41 -3.91
N LYS A 54 7.05 -3.78 -4.74
CA LYS A 54 7.01 -2.33 -4.97
C LYS A 54 5.67 -1.78 -4.50
N VAL A 55 5.68 -0.60 -3.88
CA VAL A 55 4.44 0.14 -3.57
C VAL A 55 4.04 0.90 -4.81
N ILE A 56 2.80 0.71 -5.26
CA ILE A 56 2.22 1.38 -6.42
C ILE A 56 0.94 2.11 -6.03
N CYS A 57 0.62 3.17 -6.76
CA CYS A 57 -0.68 3.82 -6.68
C CYS A 57 -1.55 3.29 -7.84
N ILE A 58 -2.72 2.75 -7.52
CA ILE A 58 -3.72 2.34 -8.51
C ILE A 58 -5.07 2.94 -8.12
N SER A 59 -5.85 3.34 -9.11
CA SER A 59 -7.24 3.76 -8.92
C SER A 59 -8.17 2.55 -9.03
N LEU A 60 -9.05 2.36 -8.04
CA LEU A 60 -10.17 1.42 -8.08
C LEU A 60 -11.46 2.19 -7.81
N TYR A 61 -12.61 1.66 -8.26
CA TYR A 61 -13.89 2.21 -7.84
C TYR A 61 -14.07 2.07 -6.32
N THR A 62 -14.72 3.05 -5.69
CA THR A 62 -14.94 3.05 -4.23
C THR A 62 -15.64 1.77 -3.76
N GLN A 63 -16.64 1.32 -4.52
CA GLN A 63 -17.36 0.08 -4.24
C GLN A 63 -16.44 -1.16 -4.29
N ASP A 64 -15.46 -1.18 -5.19
CA ASP A 64 -14.50 -2.28 -5.27
C ASP A 64 -13.51 -2.27 -4.09
N LEU A 65 -13.15 -1.08 -3.58
CA LEU A 65 -12.33 -0.95 -2.38
C LEU A 65 -13.07 -1.49 -1.14
N GLU A 66 -14.34 -1.14 -0.97
CA GLU A 66 -15.19 -1.66 0.10
C GLU A 66 -15.32 -3.19 0.02
N HIS A 67 -15.60 -3.71 -1.18
CA HIS A 67 -15.69 -5.15 -1.40
C HIS A 67 -14.36 -5.87 -1.10
N LEU A 68 -13.23 -5.28 -1.46
CA LEU A 68 -11.91 -5.83 -1.15
C LEU A 68 -11.68 -5.93 0.37
N ASP A 69 -12.10 -4.93 1.13
CA ASP A 69 -11.99 -4.92 2.60
C ASP A 69 -12.89 -6.00 3.24
N GLU A 70 -14.13 -6.14 2.78
CA GLU A 70 -15.02 -7.20 3.25
C GLU A 70 -14.43 -8.61 3.03
N LEU A 71 -13.81 -8.84 1.88
CA LEU A 71 -13.18 -10.13 1.57
C LEU A 71 -11.98 -10.40 2.48
N VAL A 72 -11.18 -9.38 2.76
CA VAL A 72 -10.07 -9.48 3.73
C VAL A 72 -10.60 -9.86 5.11
N ASP A 73 -11.70 -9.25 5.56
CA ASP A 73 -12.28 -9.55 6.87
C ASP A 73 -12.90 -10.95 6.93
N LYS A 74 -13.56 -11.40 5.85
CA LYS A 74 -14.01 -12.79 5.71
C LYS A 74 -12.85 -13.77 5.80
N LEU A 75 -11.69 -13.48 5.19
CA LEU A 75 -10.50 -14.33 5.29
C LEU A 75 -9.92 -14.35 6.70
N LYS A 76 -9.84 -13.20 7.37
CA LYS A 76 -9.42 -13.14 8.78
C LYS A 76 -10.34 -13.93 9.69
N GLY A 77 -11.66 -13.83 9.47
CA GLY A 77 -12.68 -14.60 10.19
C GLY A 77 -12.54 -16.12 10.01
N ARG A 78 -11.97 -16.56 8.88
CA ARG A 78 -11.64 -17.98 8.61
C ARG A 78 -10.28 -18.42 9.19
N GLY A 79 -9.62 -17.58 9.98
CA GLY A 79 -8.33 -17.88 10.62
C GLY A 79 -7.10 -17.43 9.84
N MET A 80 -7.26 -16.80 8.66
CA MET A 80 -6.13 -16.23 7.91
C MET A 80 -5.75 -14.86 8.47
N THR A 81 -5.16 -14.85 9.67
CA THR A 81 -4.86 -13.62 10.44
C THR A 81 -3.88 -12.66 9.75
N LYS A 82 -3.16 -13.11 8.71
CA LYS A 82 -2.24 -12.31 7.89
C LYS A 82 -2.84 -11.85 6.56
N ALA A 83 -4.13 -12.10 6.31
CA ALA A 83 -4.80 -11.61 5.11
C ALA A 83 -4.84 -10.07 5.11
N ASN A 84 -4.40 -9.48 4.00
CA ASN A 84 -4.46 -8.06 3.71
C ASN A 84 -4.77 -7.86 2.21
N ARG A 85 -5.02 -6.61 1.79
CA ARG A 85 -5.38 -6.27 0.41
C ARG A 85 -4.38 -6.82 -0.61
N SER A 86 -3.08 -6.67 -0.37
CA SER A 86 -2.05 -7.14 -1.30
C SER A 86 -1.94 -8.68 -1.37
N ALA A 87 -2.12 -9.38 -0.24
CA ALA A 87 -2.15 -10.84 -0.21
C ALA A 87 -3.36 -11.39 -0.97
N LEU A 88 -4.53 -10.76 -0.81
CA LEU A 88 -5.75 -11.13 -1.54
C LEU A 88 -5.60 -10.87 -3.05
N ILE A 89 -5.13 -9.68 -3.43
CA ILE A 89 -4.89 -9.35 -4.84
C ILE A 89 -3.89 -10.33 -5.47
N ARG A 90 -2.80 -10.67 -4.77
CA ARG A 90 -1.84 -11.66 -5.27
C ARG A 90 -2.48 -13.04 -5.48
N ALA A 91 -3.24 -13.54 -4.51
CA ALA A 91 -3.94 -14.81 -4.66
C ALA A 91 -4.97 -14.78 -5.79
N ALA A 92 -5.63 -13.64 -6.02
CA ALA A 92 -6.54 -13.47 -7.15
C ALA A 92 -5.78 -13.54 -8.49
N LEU A 93 -4.67 -12.81 -8.62
CA LEU A 93 -3.83 -12.82 -9.83
C LEU A 93 -3.31 -14.21 -10.20
N GLU A 94 -3.03 -15.07 -9.22
CA GLU A 94 -2.63 -16.47 -9.46
C GLU A 94 -3.74 -17.33 -10.08
N GLN A 95 -5.00 -16.93 -9.93
CA GLN A 95 -6.18 -17.68 -10.36
C GLN A 95 -6.90 -17.07 -11.58
N VAL A 96 -6.46 -15.88 -12.04
CA VAL A 96 -7.09 -15.19 -13.16
C VAL A 96 -6.98 -16.03 -14.43
N ASP A 97 -8.13 -16.24 -15.06
CA ASP A 97 -8.26 -16.84 -16.38
C ASP A 97 -8.58 -15.74 -17.39
N LEU A 98 -7.63 -15.43 -18.28
CA LEU A 98 -7.74 -14.33 -19.23
C LEU A 98 -8.82 -14.56 -20.30
N ASP A 99 -9.17 -15.82 -20.60
CA ASP A 99 -10.23 -16.12 -21.56
C ASP A 99 -11.62 -15.78 -21.01
N LYS A 100 -11.75 -15.60 -19.69
CA LYS A 100 -12.99 -15.20 -19.01
C LYS A 100 -13.12 -13.70 -18.79
N VAL A 101 -12.09 -12.93 -19.14
CA VAL A 101 -12.07 -11.47 -18.98
C VAL A 101 -12.92 -10.84 -20.09
N PRO A 102 -13.99 -10.08 -19.78
CA PRO A 102 -14.77 -9.37 -20.79
C PRO A 102 -13.89 -8.47 -21.66
N ARG A 103 -14.10 -8.50 -22.98
CA ARG A 103 -13.35 -7.67 -23.95
C ARG A 103 -13.61 -6.16 -23.83
N GLN A 104 -14.47 -5.76 -22.90
CA GLN A 104 -14.91 -4.37 -22.68
C GLN A 104 -14.22 -3.73 -21.46
N ILE A 105 -13.23 -4.41 -20.88
CA ILE A 105 -12.36 -3.90 -19.80
C ILE A 105 -11.26 -3.01 -20.38
#